data_AF-A0A1I4F6M4-F1
#
_entry.id   AF-A0A1I4F6M4-F1
#
_cell.length_a   1.000
_cell.length_b   1.000
_cell.length_c   1.000
_cell.angle_alpha   90.00
_cell.angle_beta   90.00
_cell.angle_gamma   90.00
#
_symmetry.space_group_name_H-M   'P 1'
#
loop_
_entity.id
_entity.type
_entity.pdbx_description
1 polymer ?
#
loop_
_entity_poly.entity_id
_entity_poly.type
_entity_poly.pdbx_seq_one_letter_code
_entity_poly.pdbx_strand_id
1 'polypeptide(L)'
;MNDNNDKCHQTRDADDVSVWENEGGALDHSNMNHHYGRRIEPDGSWTIYHVFTGLPADMGSRPMAGLGETDATATMIILNAHNAKRRKAASLQPTFATRL
;
A
#
# COMPACT_ATOMS: atom_id res chain seq x y z
N MET A 1 10.13 -52.50 -14.06
CA MET A 1 10.52 -52.50 -12.64
C MET A 1 11.58 -51.43 -12.40
N ASN A 2 11.40 -50.70 -11.29
CA ASN A 2 12.31 -49.77 -10.58
C ASN A 2 12.54 -48.39 -11.24
N ASP A 3 11.99 -47.25 -10.79
CA ASP A 3 11.73 -46.59 -9.48
C ASP A 3 12.73 -45.46 -9.17
N ASN A 4 12.13 -44.31 -8.85
CA ASN A 4 12.63 -43.15 -8.09
C ASN A 4 13.42 -42.07 -8.84
N ASN A 5 12.75 -40.93 -9.09
CA ASN A 5 13.10 -39.66 -8.43
C ASN A 5 12.04 -38.57 -8.72
N ASP A 6 11.23 -38.29 -7.71
CA ASP A 6 10.50 -37.03 -7.57
C ASP A 6 11.48 -35.85 -7.66
N LYS A 7 11.34 -35.04 -8.71
CA LYS A 7 11.75 -33.64 -8.66
C LYS A 7 10.68 -32.79 -9.31
N CYS A 8 9.88 -32.16 -8.46
CA CYS A 8 9.16 -30.93 -8.79
C CYS A 8 10.17 -29.96 -9.41
N HIS A 9 10.11 -29.82 -10.74
CA HIS A 9 10.91 -28.85 -11.47
C HIS A 9 10.34 -27.45 -11.19
N GLN A 10 10.73 -26.91 -10.05
CA GLN A 10 10.80 -25.47 -9.81
C GLN A 10 11.86 -24.91 -10.77
N THR A 11 11.43 -24.52 -11.97
CA THR A 11 12.28 -23.75 -12.87
C THR A 11 11.55 -22.51 -13.35
N ARG A 12 11.81 -21.42 -12.62
CA ARG A 12 12.33 -20.18 -13.18
C ARG A 12 11.36 -19.35 -14.02
N ASP A 13 10.34 -18.83 -13.35
CA ASP A 13 9.79 -17.49 -13.67
C ASP A 13 10.49 -16.43 -12.79
N ALA A 14 11.82 -16.52 -12.71
CA ALA A 14 12.67 -15.70 -11.84
C ALA A 14 13.18 -14.42 -12.52
N ASP A 15 12.68 -14.10 -13.71
CA ASP A 15 13.20 -12.98 -14.52
C ASP A 15 12.30 -11.74 -14.54
N ASP A 16 11.23 -11.69 -13.73
CA ASP A 16 10.40 -10.49 -13.55
C ASP A 16 10.46 -9.90 -12.12
N VAL A 17 11.51 -10.23 -11.37
CA VAL A 17 11.78 -9.60 -10.05
C VAL A 17 12.83 -8.48 -10.17
N SER A 18 13.69 -8.52 -11.19
CA SER A 18 14.79 -7.58 -11.39
C SER A 18 14.38 -6.17 -11.86
N VAL A 19 13.10 -5.96 -12.22
CA VAL A 19 12.56 -4.62 -12.54
C VAL A 19 12.11 -3.87 -11.26
N TRP A 20 12.12 -4.53 -10.09
CA TRP A 20 11.70 -3.93 -8.81
C TRP A 20 12.84 -3.58 -7.84
N GLU A 21 14.11 -3.74 -8.22
CA GLU A 21 15.25 -3.44 -7.33
C GLU A 21 15.97 -2.11 -7.65
N ASN A 22 15.69 -1.49 -8.79
CA ASN A 22 16.41 -0.31 -9.31
C ASN A 22 15.61 1.01 -9.26
N GLU A 23 14.34 0.99 -8.82
CA GLU A 23 13.55 2.22 -8.54
C GLU A 23 13.54 2.62 -7.05
N GLY A 24 14.36 1.97 -6.22
CA GLY A 24 14.67 2.48 -4.87
C GLY A 24 13.48 2.43 -3.91
N GLY A 25 13.15 1.22 -3.47
CA GLY A 25 12.39 1.01 -2.24
C GLY A 25 13.11 1.60 -1.03
N ALA A 26 12.74 2.84 -0.68
CA ALA A 26 12.66 3.40 0.66
C ALA A 26 12.22 4.87 0.52
N LEU A 27 10.96 5.11 0.16
CA LEU A 27 10.35 6.39 0.54
C LEU A 27 10.37 6.40 2.06
N ASP A 28 11.04 7.40 2.64
CA ASP A 28 11.06 7.79 4.06
C ASP A 28 9.95 7.10 4.86
N HIS A 29 10.26 6.44 5.98
CA HIS A 29 9.29 5.72 6.81
C HIS A 29 8.07 6.58 7.22
N SER A 30 8.17 7.91 7.15
CA SER A 30 7.02 8.83 7.33
C SER A 30 6.00 8.83 6.17
N ASN A 31 6.42 8.36 4.99
CA ASN A 31 5.73 8.42 3.71
C ASN A 31 4.96 7.13 3.35
N MET A 32 5.41 5.97 3.85
CA MET A 32 4.71 4.70 3.62
C MET A 32 3.36 4.59 4.37
N ASN A 33 3.14 5.41 5.41
CA ASN A 33 2.03 5.22 6.34
C ASN A 33 0.64 5.68 5.83
N HIS A 34 0.51 6.09 4.57
CA HIS A 34 -0.73 6.71 4.10
C HIS A 34 -1.25 6.12 2.78
N HIS A 35 -1.02 4.84 2.54
CA HIS A 35 -1.71 4.13 1.46
C HIS A 35 -3.00 3.49 1.99
N TYR A 36 -4.11 3.82 1.35
CA TYR A 36 -5.44 3.36 1.75
C TYR A 36 -6.04 2.43 0.68
N GLY A 37 -6.59 1.31 1.15
CA GLY A 37 -7.40 0.37 0.37
C GLY A 37 -8.83 0.33 0.90
N ARG A 38 -9.69 -0.46 0.24
CA ARG A 38 -11.07 -0.73 0.70
C ARG A 38 -11.41 -2.20 0.59
N ARG A 39 -12.23 -2.71 1.51
CA ARG A 39 -12.73 -4.10 1.54
C ARG A 39 -14.21 -4.14 1.91
N ILE A 40 -14.86 -5.24 1.55
CA ILE A 40 -16.24 -5.55 1.94
C ILE A 40 -16.20 -6.33 3.26
N GLU A 41 -17.03 -5.93 4.22
CA GLU A 41 -17.22 -6.60 5.50
C GLU A 41 -18.38 -7.63 5.42
N PRO A 42 -18.51 -8.56 6.39
CA PRO A 42 -19.54 -9.62 6.34
C PRO A 42 -20.99 -9.12 6.29
N ASP A 43 -21.24 -7.91 6.80
CA ASP A 43 -22.55 -7.25 6.75
C ASP A 43 -22.85 -6.55 5.40
N GLY A 44 -21.93 -6.65 4.44
CA GLY A 44 -22.02 -6.00 3.13
C GLY A 44 -21.61 -4.54 3.12
N SER A 45 -21.21 -3.98 4.26
CA SER A 45 -20.65 -2.64 4.34
C SER A 45 -19.19 -2.61 3.86
N TRP A 46 -18.67 -1.41 3.62
CA TRP A 46 -17.30 -1.20 3.20
C TRP A 46 -16.46 -0.55 4.29
N THR A 47 -15.22 -1.00 4.41
CA THR A 47 -14.20 -0.41 5.28
C THR A 47 -13.01 0.07 4.46
N ILE A 48 -12.57 1.30 4.71
CA ILE A 48 -11.30 1.84 4.25
C ILE A 48 -10.24 1.50 5.29
N TYR A 49 -9.12 0.92 4.84
CA TYR A 49 -8.04 0.44 5.72
C TYR A 49 -6.68 0.93 5.24
N HIS A 50 -5.71 0.98 6.16
CA HIS A 50 -4.30 1.20 5.81
C HIS A 50 -3.71 -0.06 5.19
N VAL A 51 -3.18 0.04 3.96
CA VAL A 51 -2.71 -1.13 3.18
C VAL A 51 -1.61 -1.91 3.91
N PHE A 52 -0.77 -1.24 4.68
CA PHE A 52 0.35 -1.89 5.39
C PHE A 52 -0.04 -2.50 6.74
N THR A 53 -0.98 -1.89 7.49
CA THR A 53 -1.37 -2.40 8.81
C THR A 53 -2.63 -3.26 8.76
N GLY A 54 -3.43 -3.14 7.70
CA GLY A 54 -4.76 -3.76 7.57
C GLY A 54 -5.82 -3.16 8.49
N LEU A 55 -5.44 -2.27 9.40
CA LEU A 55 -6.35 -1.63 10.35
C LEU A 55 -7.26 -0.63 9.63
N PRO A 56 -8.51 -0.47 10.08
CA PRO A 56 -9.38 0.60 9.62
C PRO A 56 -8.67 1.95 9.70
N ALA A 57 -8.86 2.79 8.69
CA ALA A 57 -8.32 4.13 8.69
C ALA A 57 -8.94 4.96 9.81
N ASP A 58 -8.12 5.69 10.57
CA ASP A 58 -8.62 6.65 11.56
C ASP A 58 -8.55 8.06 10.98
N MET A 59 -9.71 8.70 10.88
CA MET A 59 -9.89 10.09 10.40
C MET A 59 -10.67 10.92 11.42
N GLY A 60 -10.56 10.56 12.71
CA GLY A 60 -11.19 11.26 13.82
C GLY A 60 -12.71 11.08 13.83
N SER A 61 -13.45 12.08 13.36
CA SER A 61 -14.90 12.15 13.52
C SER A 61 -15.70 11.36 12.48
N ARG A 62 -15.07 10.95 11.37
CA ARG A 62 -15.74 10.21 10.30
C ARG A 62 -15.39 8.72 10.40
N PRO A 63 -16.39 7.83 10.60
CA PRO A 63 -16.12 6.40 10.59
C PRO A 63 -15.66 5.98 9.20
N MET A 64 -14.62 5.15 9.16
CA MET A 64 -14.07 4.57 7.93
C MET A 64 -14.47 3.09 7.75
N ALA A 65 -15.38 2.62 8.60
CA ALA A 65 -16.06 1.34 8.51
C ALA A 65 -17.57 1.58 8.41
N GLY A 66 -18.34 0.60 7.93
CA GLY A 66 -19.80 0.75 7.79
C GLY A 66 -20.23 1.65 6.63
N LEU A 67 -19.35 1.89 5.64
CA LEU A 67 -19.62 2.78 4.52
C LEU A 67 -20.40 2.06 3.40
N GLY A 68 -21.15 2.82 2.61
CA GLY A 68 -21.61 2.35 1.30
C GLY A 68 -20.46 2.28 0.29
N GLU A 69 -20.63 1.50 -0.79
CA GLU A 69 -19.59 1.30 -1.80
C GLU A 69 -19.09 2.61 -2.43
N THR A 70 -20.01 3.45 -2.90
CA THR A 70 -19.70 4.72 -3.55
C THR A 70 -18.94 5.66 -2.61
N ASP A 71 -19.39 5.75 -1.35
CA ASP A 71 -18.75 6.58 -0.33
C ASP A 71 -17.34 6.08 0.01
N ALA A 72 -17.18 4.76 0.16
CA ALA A 72 -15.87 4.14 0.40
C ALA A 72 -14.91 4.41 -0.75
N THR A 73 -15.39 4.30 -2.00
CA THR A 73 -14.60 4.55 -3.21
C THR A 73 -14.14 6.00 -3.30
N ALA A 74 -15.09 6.93 -3.21
CA ALA A 74 -14.81 8.36 -3.32
C ALA A 74 -13.84 8.81 -2.22
N THR A 75 -14.08 8.37 -0.98
CA THR A 75 -13.22 8.72 0.17
C THR A 75 -11.81 8.15 0.00
N MET A 76 -11.66 6.88 -0.41
CA MET A 76 -10.35 6.26 -0.66
C MET A 76 -9.56 7.00 -1.74
N ILE A 77 -10.21 7.40 -2.84
CA ILE A 77 -9.56 8.16 -3.92
C ILE A 77 -9.05 9.51 -3.40
N ILE A 78 -9.88 10.24 -2.65
CA ILE A 78 -9.51 11.54 -2.07
C ILE A 78 -8.32 11.40 -1.12
N LEU A 79 -8.34 10.40 -0.24
CA LEU A 79 -7.24 10.13 0.69
C LEU A 79 -5.93 9.87 -0.05
N ASN A 80 -5.95 8.93 -1.00
CA ASN A 80 -4.75 8.58 -1.77
C ASN A 80 -4.24 9.76 -2.61
N ALA A 81 -5.13 10.59 -3.17
CA ALA A 81 -4.77 11.80 -3.90
C ALA A 81 -4.12 12.86 -2.99
N HIS A 82 -4.66 13.08 -1.79
CA HIS A 82 -4.06 13.99 -0.82
C HIS A 82 -2.66 13.51 -0.42
N ASN A 83 -2.51 12.22 -0.18
CA ASN A 83 -1.20 11.66 0.19
C ASN A 83 -0.22 11.82 -0.97
N ALA A 84 -0.60 11.49 -2.20
CA ALA A 84 0.23 11.71 -3.38
C ALA A 84 0.72 13.17 -3.50
N LYS A 85 -0.13 14.17 -3.20
CA LYS A 85 0.27 15.58 -3.13
C LYS A 85 1.31 15.83 -2.04
N ARG A 86 1.10 15.31 -0.82
CA ARG A 86 2.07 15.41 0.29
C ARG A 86 3.41 14.78 -0.08
N ARG A 87 3.41 13.62 -0.74
CA ARG A 87 4.64 12.94 -1.20
C ARG A 87 5.43 13.80 -2.18
N LYS A 88 4.74 14.39 -3.16
CA LYS A 88 5.36 15.31 -4.13
C LYS A 88 5.92 16.55 -3.46
N ALA A 89 5.21 17.11 -2.48
CA ALA A 89 5.70 18.28 -1.74
C ALA A 89 6.93 17.95 -0.89
N ALA A 90 6.97 16.78 -0.25
CA ALA A 90 8.11 16.31 0.54
C ALA A 90 9.33 15.98 -0.34
N SER A 91 9.13 15.39 -1.52
CA SER A 91 10.22 15.10 -2.47
C SER A 91 10.84 16.35 -3.11
N LEU A 92 10.20 17.52 -2.96
CA LEU A 92 10.65 18.80 -3.51
C LEU A 92 11.30 19.72 -2.45
N GLN A 93 11.38 19.30 -1.18
CA GLN A 93 12.11 20.06 -0.16
C GLN A 93 13.62 19.75 -0.28
N PRO A 94 14.49 20.77 -0.47
CA PRO A 94 15.93 20.56 -0.32
C PRO A 94 16.19 20.19 1.14
N THR A 95 16.85 19.06 1.37
CA THR A 95 17.40 18.73 2.69
C THR A 95 18.50 19.73 3.01
N PHE A 96 18.18 20.78 3.78
CA PHE A 96 19.19 21.62 4.41
C PHE A 96 19.82 20.82 5.55
N ALA A 97 20.78 19.96 5.22
CA ALA A 97 21.64 19.34 6.21
C ALA A 97 22.58 20.41 6.78
N THR A 98 22.12 21.12 7.81
CA THR A 98 22.99 21.93 8.67
C THR A 98 23.90 20.98 9.44
N ARG A 99 25.15 20.88 8.99
CA ARG A 99 26.25 20.35 9.81
C ARG A 99 26.99 21.55 10.40
N LEU A 100 26.93 21.68 11.72
CA LEU A 100 27.81 22.55 12.51
C LEU A 100 29.25 22.01 12.49
#